data_AF-A0A2W7B841-F1
#
_entry.id   AF-A0A2W7B841-F1
#
_cell.length_a   1.000
_cell.length_b   1.000
_cell.length_c   1.000
_cell.angle_alpha   90.00
_cell.angle_beta   90.00
_cell.angle_gamma   90.00
#
_symmetry.space_group_name_H-M   'P 1'
#
loop_
_entity.id
_entity.type
_entity.pdbx_description
1 polymer ?
#
loop_
_entity_poly.entity_id
_entity_poly.type
_entity_poly.pdbx_seq_one_letter_code
_entity_poly.pdbx_strand_id
1 'polypeptide(L)' 'MNQPDFQAMSQKELQRYVLSHREDQTAFYAYVDKLNAEANWIEMPPLSSVEDMDNHPEFVSRFRNNS' A
#
# COMPACT_ATOMS: atom_id res chain seq x y z
N MET A 1 26.49 -11.81 -10.31
CA MET A 1 25.41 -12.20 -9.38
C MET A 1 24.11 -12.13 -10.14
N ASN A 2 23.29 -13.18 -10.13
CA ASN A 2 21.98 -13.14 -10.78
C ASN A 2 21.07 -12.23 -9.95
N GLN A 3 20.68 -11.10 -10.51
CA GLN A 3 19.69 -10.22 -9.89
C GLN A 3 18.31 -10.91 -9.99
N PRO A 4 17.53 -10.98 -8.90
CA PRO A 4 16.20 -11.55 -8.96
C PRO A 4 15.31 -10.78 -9.93
N ASP A 5 14.40 -11.48 -10.61
CA ASP A 5 13.37 -10.82 -11.42
C ASP A 5 12.26 -10.27 -10.51
N PHE A 6 12.42 -9.00 -10.13
CA PHE A 6 11.47 -8.30 -9.27
C PHE A 6 10.09 -8.12 -9.91
N GLN A 7 9.97 -8.15 -11.23
CA GLN A 7 8.69 -7.98 -11.92
C GLN A 7 7.83 -9.25 -11.80
N ALA A 8 8.47 -10.43 -11.78
CA ALA A 8 7.81 -11.71 -11.61
C ALA A 8 7.36 -11.99 -10.15
N MET A 9 7.99 -11.33 -9.16
CA MET A 9 7.68 -11.53 -7.74
C MET A 9 6.33 -10.93 -7.35
N SER A 10 5.55 -11.61 -6.49
CA SER A 10 4.34 -11.03 -5.88
C SER A 10 4.67 -9.87 -4.93
N GLN A 11 3.68 -9.03 -4.63
CA GLN A 11 3.85 -7.90 -3.69
C GLN A 11 4.43 -8.33 -2.34
N LYS A 12 4.00 -9.49 -1.80
CA LYS A 12 4.51 -10.03 -0.52
C LYS A 12 5.96 -10.48 -0.60
N GLU A 13 6.38 -11.04 -1.74
CA GLU A 13 7.76 -11.45 -1.96
C GLU A 13 8.69 -10.24 -2.09
N LEU A 14 8.27 -9.21 -2.82
CA LEU A 14 8.98 -7.94 -2.92
C LEU A 14 9.12 -7.26 -1.55
N GLN A 15 8.04 -7.23 -0.75
CA GLN A 15 8.08 -6.69 0.60
C GLN A 15 9.12 -7.41 1.47
N ARG A 16 9.12 -8.75 1.46
CA ARG A 16 10.09 -9.54 2.24
C ARG A 16 11.53 -9.32 1.76
N TYR A 17 11.72 -9.17 0.45
CA TYR A 17 13.02 -8.93 -0.14
C TYR A 17 13.58 -7.57 0.29
N VAL A 18 12.79 -6.50 0.12
CA VAL A 18 13.16 -5.12 0.51
C VAL A 18 13.48 -5.02 2.00
N LEU A 19 12.71 -5.71 2.85
CA LEU A 19 12.99 -5.73 4.29
C LEU A 19 14.33 -6.38 4.65
N SER A 20 14.77 -7.35 3.85
CA SER A 20 16.04 -8.06 4.01
C SER A 20 17.22 -7.37 3.31
N HIS A 21 16.96 -6.55 2.30
CA HIS A 21 17.96 -5.86 1.46
C HIS A 21 17.59 -4.38 1.34
N ARG A 22 17.69 -3.65 2.46
CA ARG A 22 17.17 -2.28 2.55
C ARG A 22 17.96 -1.28 1.69
N GLU A 23 19.19 -1.61 1.36
CA GLU A 23 20.08 -0.87 0.47
C GLU A 23 19.77 -1.08 -1.02
N ASP A 24 19.00 -2.12 -1.39
CA ASP A 24 18.62 -2.37 -2.78
C ASP A 24 17.45 -1.46 -3.19
N GLN A 25 17.82 -0.30 -3.73
CA GLN A 25 16.87 0.66 -4.27
C GLN A 25 16.04 0.09 -5.41
N THR A 26 16.59 -0.84 -6.20
CA THR A 26 15.87 -1.42 -7.35
C THR A 26 14.69 -2.25 -6.87
N ALA A 27 14.92 -3.08 -5.83
CA ALA A 27 13.85 -3.84 -5.20
C ALA A 27 12.80 -2.93 -4.56
N PHE A 28 13.23 -1.83 -3.95
CA PHE A 28 12.32 -0.84 -3.36
C PHE A 28 11.40 -0.20 -4.42
N TYR A 29 11.97 0.27 -5.54
CA TYR A 29 11.16 0.85 -6.63
C TYR A 29 10.20 -0.18 -7.21
N ALA A 30 10.65 -1.41 -7.46
CA ALA A 30 9.77 -2.48 -7.96
C ALA A 30 8.61 -2.79 -7.00
N TYR A 31 8.86 -2.77 -5.69
CA TYR A 31 7.82 -2.94 -4.68
C TYR A 31 6.79 -1.80 -4.71
N VAL A 32 7.24 -0.56 -4.75
CA VAL A 32 6.38 0.63 -4.79
C VAL A 32 5.56 0.68 -6.08
N ASP A 33 6.17 0.39 -7.22
CA ASP A 33 5.47 0.35 -8.51
C ASP A 33 4.35 -0.71 -8.50
N LYS A 34 4.64 -1.90 -7.96
CA LYS A 34 3.65 -2.97 -7.85
C LYS A 34 2.51 -2.62 -6.88
N LEU A 35 2.84 -1.97 -5.77
CA LEU A 35 1.88 -1.49 -4.78
C LEU A 35 0.95 -0.39 -5.34
N ASN A 36 1.45 0.44 -6.25
CA ASN A 36 0.64 1.40 -7.01
C ASN A 36 -0.18 0.74 -8.13
N ALA A 37 0.37 -0.27 -8.82
CA ALA A 37 -0.34 -0.96 -9.89
C ALA A 37 -1.50 -1.84 -9.36
N GLU A 38 -1.30 -2.49 -8.21
CA GLU A 38 -2.31 -3.32 -7.52
C GLU A 38 -3.17 -2.49 -6.54
N ALA A 39 -3.05 -1.17 -6.61
CA ALA A 39 -3.70 -0.26 -5.69
C ALA A 39 -5.22 -0.37 -5.75
N ASN A 40 -5.83 -0.74 -4.62
CA ASN A 40 -7.28 -0.66 -4.40
C ASN A 40 -7.63 0.14 -3.14
N TRP A 41 -6.87 1.21 -2.91
CA TRP A 41 -6.90 2.06 -1.73
C TRP A 41 -7.91 3.16 -2.02
N ILE A 42 -8.73 3.50 -1.03
CA ILE A 42 -9.60 4.67 -1.11
C ILE A 42 -8.75 5.87 -0.67
N GLU A 43 -8.51 6.80 -1.58
CA GLU A 43 -7.85 8.06 -1.25
C GLU A 43 -8.79 8.89 -0.36
N MET A 44 -8.37 9.10 0.90
CA MET A 44 -9.12 9.93 1.84
C MET A 44 -8.34 11.23 2.05
N PRO A 45 -8.82 12.36 1.52
CA PRO A 45 -8.16 13.64 1.72
C PRO A 45 -8.17 14.01 3.21
N PRO A 46 -7.25 14.89 3.66
CA PRO A 46 -7.29 15.43 5.01
C PRO A 46 -8.65 16.06 5.30
N LEU A 47 -9.28 15.63 6.39
CA LEU A 47 -10.52 16.23 6.86
C LEU A 47 -10.25 17.68 7.26
N SER A 48 -11.03 18.62 6.73
CA SER A 48 -10.92 20.04 7.07
C SER A 48 -11.69 20.37 8.36
N SER A 49 -12.63 19.49 8.74
CA SER A 49 -13.47 19.60 9.93
C SER A 49 -13.93 18.21 10.41
N VAL A 50 -14.50 18.14 11.62
CA VAL A 50 -15.11 16.91 12.14
C VAL A 50 -16.35 16.51 11.34
N GLU A 51 -17.08 17.48 10.78
CA GLU A 51 -18.26 17.27 9.92
C GLU A 51 -17.89 16.58 8.60
N ASP A 52 -16.65 16.73 8.11
CA ASP A 52 -16.19 16.03 6.91
C ASP A 52 -16.16 14.51 7.08
N MET A 53 -16.21 13.99 8.31
CA MET A 53 -16.35 12.55 8.55
C MET A 53 -17.67 11.99 8.02
N ASP A 54 -18.73 12.80 7.96
CA ASP A 54 -20.03 12.39 7.41
C ASP A 54 -20.00 12.24 5.87
N ASN A 55 -19.03 12.89 5.21
CA ASN A 55 -18.82 12.76 3.76
C ASN A 55 -18.15 11.44 3.36
N HIS A 56 -17.67 10.65 4.33
CA HIS A 56 -16.98 9.37 4.11
C HIS A 56 -17.71 8.20 4.78
N PRO A 57 -18.92 7.84 4.32
CA PRO A 57 -19.73 6.78 4.92
C PRO A 57 -19.06 5.40 4.89
N GLU A 58 -18.17 5.14 3.92
CA GLU A 58 -17.34 3.94 3.81
C GLU A 58 -16.39 3.77 5.00
N PHE A 59 -15.85 4.88 5.52
CA PHE A 59 -14.98 4.89 6.69
C PHE A 59 -15.78 4.55 7.94
N VAL A 60 -16.90 5.27 8.17
CA VAL A 60 -17.78 5.06 9.34
C VAL A 60 -18.32 3.62 9.37
N SER A 61 -18.67 3.06 8.22
CA SER A 61 -19.19 1.69 8.10
C SER A 61 -18.18 0.62 8.49
N ARG A 62 -16.89 0.82 8.16
CA ARG A 62 -15.81 -0.13 8.52
C ARG A 62 -15.64 -0.26 10.03
N PHE A 63 -15.84 0.81 10.81
CA PHE A 63 -15.69 0.79 12.26
C PHE A 63 -16.99 0.44 13.00
N ARG A 64 -18.17 0.70 12.41
CA ARG A 64 -19.47 0.31 13.00
C ARG A 64 -19.68 -1.20 13.08
N ASN A 65 -19.15 -1.96 12.13
CA ASN A 65 -19.37 -3.41 12.06
C ASN A 65 -18.46 -4.23 13.00
N ASN A 66 -17.76 -3.59 13.93
CA ASN A 66 -16.81 -4.21 14.86
C ASN A 66 -17.30 -4.17 16.33
N SER A 67 -18.61 -4.00 16.58
CA SER A 67 -19.25 -4.06 17.91
C SER A 67 -19.99 -5.38 18.12
#